data_AF-A0A0B6YTW3-F1
#
_entry.id   AF-A0A0B6YTW3-F1
#
_cell.length_a   1.000
_cell.length_b   1.000
_cell.length_c   1.000
_cell.angle_alpha   90.00
_cell.angle_beta   90.00
_cell.angle_gamma   90.00
#
_symmetry.space_group_name_H-M   'P 1'
#
loop_
_entity.id
_entity.type
_entity.pdbx_description
1 polymer ?
#
loop_
_entity_poly.entity_id
_entity_poly.type
_entity_poly.pdbx_seq_one_letter_code
_entity_poly.pdbx_strand_id
1 'polypeptide(L)'
;QSSQNVIPYFTYMQEEIAPYMNCCEFSQNNTLCNIYLKVRQPVDCRGYQPPAAAQAAGDPHIVTLDGCPFTFNGVGVYTLLSVKNTEATIQVRAMPVTDENNKPQNATVFTAVAMKASNSSSVLEIRLAMPGEQDLISIYQDSEPFSLGTSTSQLSEMIVYKNPSQNGTTELTVV
;
A
#
# COMPACT_ATOMS: atom_id res chain seq x y z
N GLN A 1 0.72 24.21 10.53
CA GLN A 1 -0.18 23.32 9.76
C GLN A 1 -0.12 23.78 8.31
N SER A 2 0.70 23.16 7.49
CA SER A 2 0.73 23.36 6.04
C SER A 2 0.44 22.00 5.42
N SER A 3 -0.83 21.76 5.16
CA SER A 3 -1.33 20.54 4.54
C SER A 3 -2.34 20.96 3.50
N GLN A 4 -2.15 20.41 2.29
CA GLN A 4 -2.95 20.53 1.07
C GLN A 4 -2.43 21.58 0.08
N ASN A 5 -1.87 21.07 -1.02
CA ASN A 5 -1.65 21.76 -2.29
C ASN A 5 -2.99 22.21 -2.90
N VAL A 6 -3.72 23.10 -2.22
CA VAL A 6 -4.89 23.75 -2.79
C VAL A 6 -4.35 24.92 -3.60
N ILE A 7 -4.31 24.76 -4.92
CA ILE A 7 -4.06 25.91 -5.80
C ILE A 7 -5.25 26.85 -5.59
N PRO A 8 -5.04 28.09 -5.10
CA PRO A 8 -6.13 29.02 -4.89
C PRO A 8 -6.87 29.23 -6.22
N TYR A 9 -8.21 29.17 -6.19
CA TYR A 9 -9.05 29.32 -7.39
C TYR A 9 -8.63 30.51 -8.27
N PHE A 10 -8.29 31.63 -7.64
CA PHE A 10 -7.83 32.83 -8.33
C PHE A 10 -6.50 32.64 -9.06
N THR A 11 -5.53 31.99 -8.43
CA THR A 11 -4.23 31.68 -9.04
C THR A 11 -4.41 30.72 -10.22
N TYR A 12 -5.27 29.70 -10.09
CA TYR A 12 -5.60 28.80 -11.20
C TYR A 12 -6.24 29.55 -12.38
N MET A 13 -7.18 30.45 -12.10
CA MET A 13 -7.80 31.28 -13.14
C MET A 13 -6.79 32.18 -13.87
N GLN A 14 -5.85 32.77 -13.15
CA GLN A 14 -4.84 33.68 -13.72
C GLN A 14 -3.73 32.95 -14.48
N GLU A 15 -3.24 31.83 -13.93
CA GLU A 15 -2.03 31.17 -14.45
C GLU A 15 -2.33 30.08 -15.47
N GLU A 16 -3.54 29.50 -15.46
CA GLU A 16 -3.94 28.41 -16.38
C GLU A 16 -5.03 28.90 -17.34
N ILE A 17 -6.19 29.32 -16.84
CA ILE A 17 -7.38 29.57 -17.69
C ILE A 17 -7.24 30.84 -18.54
N ALA A 18 -6.89 31.99 -17.95
CA ALA A 18 -6.77 33.25 -18.68
C ALA A 18 -5.77 33.19 -19.85
N PRO A 19 -4.55 32.66 -19.70
CA PRO A 19 -3.62 32.57 -20.82
C PRO A 19 -4.05 31.50 -21.85
N TYR A 20 -4.68 30.39 -21.44
CA TYR A 20 -5.29 29.45 -22.39
C TYR A 20 -6.36 30.14 -23.25
N MET A 21 -7.30 30.86 -22.63
CA MET A 21 -8.37 31.57 -23.35
C MET A 21 -7.79 32.60 -24.31
N ASN A 22 -6.81 33.39 -23.88
CA ASN A 22 -6.17 34.38 -24.76
C ASN A 22 -5.41 33.74 -25.92
N CYS A 23 -4.60 32.71 -25.67
CA CYS A 23 -3.71 32.13 -26.67
C CYS A 23 -4.40 31.12 -27.59
N CYS A 24 -5.33 30.32 -27.08
CA CYS A 24 -5.97 29.23 -27.83
C CYS A 24 -7.39 29.56 -28.34
N GLU A 25 -8.21 30.27 -27.58
CA GLU A 25 -9.60 30.54 -27.97
C GLU A 25 -9.75 31.91 -28.68
N PHE A 26 -9.24 32.99 -28.07
CA PHE A 26 -9.49 34.34 -28.53
C PHE A 26 -8.53 34.82 -29.62
N SER A 27 -7.28 34.32 -29.64
CA SER A 27 -6.29 34.76 -30.64
C SER A 27 -6.62 34.30 -32.06
N GLN A 28 -7.43 33.25 -32.23
CA GLN A 28 -7.65 32.52 -33.49
C GLN A 28 -6.35 32.13 -34.22
N ASN A 29 -5.23 32.09 -33.50
CA ASN A 29 -3.91 31.83 -34.05
C ASN A 29 -3.38 30.51 -33.49
N ASN A 30 -3.43 29.48 -34.33
CA ASN A 30 -3.03 28.14 -33.94
C ASN A 30 -1.55 28.06 -33.53
N THR A 31 -0.69 28.96 -34.03
CA THR A 31 0.73 29.04 -33.63
C THR A 31 0.87 29.50 -32.19
N LEU A 32 0.08 30.48 -31.73
CA LEU A 32 0.11 30.94 -30.34
C LEU A 32 -0.41 29.86 -29.40
N CYS A 33 -1.46 29.14 -29.78
CA CYS A 33 -1.93 27.99 -29.02
C CYS A 33 -0.87 26.90 -28.91
N ASN A 34 -0.20 26.56 -30.03
CA ASN A 34 0.88 25.56 -30.03
C ASN A 34 2.08 25.98 -29.16
N ILE A 35 2.42 27.27 -29.10
CA ILE A 35 3.47 27.77 -28.20
C ILE A 35 3.03 27.68 -26.74
N TYR A 36 1.79 28.09 -26.44
CA TYR A 36 1.22 27.97 -25.10
C TYR A 36 1.24 26.52 -24.62
N LEU A 37 0.72 25.58 -25.43
CA LEU A 37 0.68 24.15 -25.10
C LEU A 37 2.07 23.50 -24.98
N LYS A 38 3.14 24.08 -25.56
CA LYS A 38 4.51 23.60 -25.33
C LYS A 38 5.04 23.95 -23.95
N VAL A 39 4.66 25.11 -23.41
CA VAL A 39 5.10 25.58 -22.08
C VAL A 39 4.17 25.07 -20.98
N ARG A 40 2.88 24.94 -21.29
CA ARG A 40 1.79 24.53 -20.39
C ARG A 40 1.07 23.33 -21.01
N GLN A 41 1.78 22.22 -21.14
CA GLN A 41 1.16 20.97 -21.60
C GLN A 41 0.01 20.62 -20.64
N PRO A 42 -1.19 20.33 -21.15
CA PRO A 42 -2.25 19.78 -20.32
C PRO A 42 -1.70 18.57 -19.59
N VAL A 43 -1.91 18.51 -18.28
CA VAL A 43 -1.62 17.30 -17.51
C VAL A 43 -2.65 16.26 -17.93
N ASP A 44 -2.33 15.45 -18.93
CA ASP A 44 -3.14 14.30 -19.28
C ASP A 44 -2.54 13.03 -18.66
N CYS A 45 -3.33 11.97 -18.58
CA CYS A 45 -2.85 10.69 -18.07
C CYS A 45 -1.95 9.96 -19.09
N ARG A 46 -1.59 10.57 -20.23
CA ARG A 46 -0.81 9.90 -21.26
C ARG A 46 0.64 9.79 -20.78
N GLY A 47 1.06 8.56 -20.52
CA GLY A 47 2.38 8.26 -19.95
C GLY A 47 2.37 8.10 -18.44
N TYR A 48 1.24 8.31 -17.75
CA TYR A 48 1.11 7.86 -16.36
C TYR A 48 1.18 6.32 -16.33
N GLN A 49 2.22 5.80 -15.70
CA GLN A 49 2.34 4.40 -15.36
C GLN A 49 1.96 4.25 -13.89
N PRO A 50 0.80 3.64 -13.58
CA PRO A 50 0.43 3.39 -12.19
C PRO A 50 1.44 2.44 -11.53
N PRO A 51 1.66 2.56 -10.21
CA PRO A 51 2.44 1.56 -9.47
C PRO A 51 1.87 0.16 -9.69
N ALA A 52 2.76 -0.81 -9.91
CA ALA A 52 2.39 -2.21 -9.94
C ALA A 52 1.98 -2.67 -8.54
N ALA A 53 0.80 -3.27 -8.41
CA ALA A 53 0.30 -3.82 -7.16
C ALA A 53 0.43 -5.35 -7.17
N ALA A 54 0.79 -5.92 -6.03
CA ALA A 54 0.78 -7.36 -5.77
C ALA A 54 -0.15 -7.65 -4.59
N GLN A 55 -0.68 -8.86 -4.53
CA GLN A 55 -1.58 -9.30 -3.48
C GLN A 55 -1.23 -10.72 -3.04
N ALA A 56 -1.36 -10.99 -1.74
CA ALA A 56 -1.31 -12.34 -1.19
C ALA A 56 -2.43 -12.48 -0.16
N ALA A 57 -3.32 -13.45 -0.32
CA ALA A 57 -4.47 -13.63 0.56
C ALA A 57 -4.92 -15.10 0.66
N GLY A 58 -5.67 -15.41 1.73
CA GLY A 58 -6.33 -16.70 1.91
C GLY A 58 -5.38 -17.90 1.98
N ASP A 59 -5.76 -18.97 1.30
CA ASP A 59 -4.97 -20.18 1.06
C ASP A 59 -4.06 -20.00 -0.17
N PRO A 60 -2.74 -19.84 0.02
CA PRO A 60 -2.01 -18.71 -0.54
C PRO A 60 -2.28 -18.45 -2.02
N HIS A 61 -3.21 -17.53 -2.27
CA HIS A 61 -3.46 -16.96 -3.58
C HIS A 61 -2.60 -15.71 -3.72
N ILE A 62 -1.65 -15.76 -4.64
CA ILE A 62 -0.66 -14.71 -4.85
C ILE A 62 -0.85 -14.14 -6.25
N VAL A 63 -0.92 -12.83 -6.36
CA VAL A 63 -0.83 -12.10 -7.64
C VAL A 63 0.45 -11.29 -7.59
N THR A 64 1.38 -11.58 -8.50
CA THR A 64 2.68 -10.92 -8.57
C THR A 64 2.56 -9.50 -9.17
N LEU A 65 3.64 -8.71 -9.08
CA LEU A 65 3.67 -7.31 -9.55
C LEU A 65 3.41 -7.15 -11.07
N ASP A 66 3.65 -8.19 -11.86
CA ASP A 66 3.34 -8.28 -13.28
C ASP A 66 1.92 -8.83 -13.56
N GLY A 67 1.11 -9.04 -12.52
CA GLY A 67 -0.28 -9.47 -12.62
C GLY A 67 -0.49 -10.97 -12.80
N CYS A 68 0.55 -11.79 -12.66
CA CYS A 68 0.44 -13.25 -12.81
C CYS A 68 -0.11 -13.92 -11.53
N PRO A 69 -1.18 -14.73 -11.62
CA PRO A 69 -1.74 -15.43 -10.47
C PRO A 69 -1.03 -16.76 -10.20
N PHE A 70 -0.82 -17.07 -8.92
CA PHE A 70 -0.24 -18.32 -8.42
C PHE A 70 -1.01 -18.81 -7.19
N THR A 71 -1.00 -20.13 -6.98
CA THR A 71 -1.43 -20.75 -5.72
C THR A 71 -0.25 -21.50 -5.14
N PHE A 72 0.05 -21.28 -3.86
CA PHE A 72 1.22 -21.85 -3.21
C PHE A 72 0.92 -22.39 -1.80
N ASN A 73 0.57 -23.68 -1.70
CA ASN A 73 0.25 -24.32 -0.42
C ASN A 73 1.49 -24.77 0.38
N GLY A 74 2.54 -23.95 0.42
CA GLY A 74 3.75 -24.22 1.19
C GLY A 74 3.56 -23.98 2.69
N VAL A 75 4.16 -24.84 3.53
CA VAL A 75 4.25 -24.63 4.99
C VAL A 75 5.63 -24.09 5.31
N GLY A 76 5.68 -22.92 5.96
CA GLY A 76 6.94 -22.29 6.32
C GLY A 76 6.87 -20.78 6.36
N VAL A 77 8.04 -20.15 6.26
CA VAL A 77 8.18 -18.68 6.16
C VAL A 77 8.76 -18.35 4.80
N TYR A 78 8.12 -17.42 4.09
CA TYR A 78 8.47 -17.06 2.73
C TYR A 78 8.56 -15.54 2.58
N THR A 79 9.46 -15.08 1.71
CA THR A 79 9.59 -13.67 1.36
C THR A 79 8.68 -13.36 0.17
N LEU A 80 7.69 -12.48 0.35
CA LEU A 80 6.81 -12.02 -0.74
C LEU A 80 7.46 -10.91 -1.57
N LEU A 81 8.19 -10.02 -0.92
CA LEU A 81 8.84 -8.87 -1.56
C LEU A 81 10.22 -8.67 -0.96
N SER A 82 11.21 -8.44 -1.82
CA SER A 82 12.55 -8.00 -1.44
C SER A 82 13.02 -6.96 -2.45
N VAL A 83 13.31 -5.75 -1.97
CA VAL A 83 13.76 -4.63 -2.80
C VAL A 83 15.27 -4.49 -2.67
N LYS A 84 16.01 -4.72 -3.75
CA LYS A 84 17.49 -4.74 -3.74
C LYS A 84 18.12 -3.43 -3.26
N ASN A 85 17.53 -2.28 -3.60
CA ASN A 85 18.16 -0.97 -3.34
C ASN A 85 17.95 -0.49 -1.91
N THR A 86 16.77 -0.74 -1.33
CA THR A 86 16.41 -0.30 0.02
C THR A 86 16.57 -1.41 1.05
N GLU A 87 16.75 -2.66 0.62
CA GLU A 87 16.70 -3.85 1.48
C GLU A 87 15.34 -4.01 2.19
N ALA A 88 14.29 -3.37 1.64
CA ALA A 88 12.93 -3.53 2.13
C ALA A 88 12.48 -4.98 1.91
N THR A 89 11.87 -5.59 2.92
CA THR A 89 11.42 -6.98 2.89
C THR A 89 10.04 -7.15 3.50
N ILE A 90 9.24 -8.01 2.88
CA ILE A 90 7.97 -8.49 3.43
C ILE A 90 8.03 -10.01 3.46
N GLN A 91 7.83 -10.57 4.63
CA GLN A 91 7.78 -12.00 4.87
C GLN A 91 6.41 -12.41 5.40
N VAL A 92 6.02 -13.64 5.09
CA VAL A 92 4.79 -14.24 5.59
C VAL A 92 5.05 -15.63 6.14
N ARG A 93 4.31 -15.98 7.18
CA ARG A 93 4.26 -17.34 7.71
C ARG A 93 2.99 -18.01 7.21
N ALA A 94 3.14 -19.19 6.62
CA ALA A 94 2.04 -20.04 6.19
C ALA A 94 2.01 -21.33 7.01
N MET A 95 0.85 -21.65 7.58
CA MET A 95 0.64 -22.82 8.44
C MET A 95 -0.48 -23.71 7.88
N PRO A 96 -0.45 -25.03 8.14
CA PRO A 96 -1.51 -25.94 7.71
C PRO A 96 -2.83 -25.63 8.41
N VAL A 97 -3.94 -25.83 7.69
CA VAL A 97 -5.29 -25.70 8.23
C VAL A 97 -5.81 -27.05 8.70
N THR A 98 -6.57 -27.05 9.80
CA THR A 98 -7.37 -28.20 10.24
C THR A 98 -8.86 -27.86 10.16
N ASP A 99 -9.70 -28.86 9.89
CA ASP A 99 -11.15 -28.69 9.94
C ASP A 99 -11.69 -28.58 11.39
N GLU A 100 -13.00 -28.39 11.53
CA GLU A 100 -13.71 -28.35 12.82
C GLU A 100 -13.55 -29.64 13.65
N ASN A 101 -13.17 -30.75 13.02
CA ASN A 101 -12.90 -32.05 13.65
C ASN A 101 -11.40 -32.29 13.88
N ASN A 102 -10.55 -31.25 13.79
CA ASN A 102 -9.09 -31.33 13.87
C ASN A 102 -8.43 -32.23 12.82
N LYS A 103 -9.08 -32.46 11.67
CA LYS A 103 -8.48 -33.20 10.56
C LYS A 103 -7.63 -32.27 9.71
N PRO A 104 -6.37 -32.66 9.40
CA PRO A 104 -5.50 -31.85 8.56
C PRO A 104 -6.08 -31.72 7.15
N GLN A 105 -6.05 -30.51 6.62
CA GLN A 105 -6.42 -30.20 5.24
C GLN A 105 -5.17 -30.00 4.39
N ASN A 106 -5.28 -30.29 3.09
CA ASN A 106 -4.21 -30.04 2.12
C ASN A 106 -4.20 -28.57 1.68
N ALA A 107 -4.26 -27.65 2.64
CA ALA A 107 -4.27 -26.21 2.44
C ALA A 107 -3.47 -25.52 3.55
N THR A 108 -2.87 -24.39 3.22
CA THR A 108 -2.22 -23.52 4.20
C THR A 108 -2.94 -22.18 4.29
N VAL A 109 -2.69 -21.42 5.35
CA VAL A 109 -3.17 -20.05 5.50
C VAL A 109 -2.04 -19.17 6.02
N PHE A 110 -2.05 -17.90 5.62
CA PHE A 110 -1.14 -16.92 6.21
C PHE A 110 -1.53 -16.63 7.66
N THR A 111 -0.60 -16.88 8.58
CA THR A 111 -0.80 -16.66 10.02
C THR A 111 0.05 -15.54 10.58
N ALA A 112 1.04 -15.05 9.84
CA ALA A 112 1.78 -13.87 10.22
C ALA A 112 2.34 -13.14 9.00
N VAL A 113 2.53 -11.84 9.14
CA VAL A 113 3.28 -10.99 8.21
C VAL A 113 4.32 -10.20 8.99
N ALA A 114 5.53 -10.12 8.45
CA ALA A 114 6.61 -9.30 8.97
C ALA A 114 7.12 -8.36 7.88
N MET A 115 7.37 -7.11 8.24
CA MET A 115 7.75 -6.05 7.32
C MET A 115 8.92 -5.25 7.86
N LYS A 116 9.82 -4.86 6.96
CA LYS A 116 10.99 -4.03 7.22
C LYS A 116 11.21 -3.12 6.02
N ALA A 117 11.31 -1.81 6.22
CA ALA A 117 11.45 -0.82 5.16
C ALA A 117 12.90 -0.66 4.68
N SER A 118 13.86 -0.83 5.57
CA SER A 118 15.30 -0.77 5.29
C SER A 118 16.11 -1.48 6.37
N ASN A 119 17.42 -1.62 6.17
CA ASN A 119 18.33 -2.20 7.18
C ASN A 119 18.38 -1.45 8.51
N SER A 120 18.09 -0.15 8.53
CA SER A 120 18.02 0.65 9.75
C SER A 120 16.62 0.74 10.35
N SER A 121 15.59 0.34 9.62
CA SER A 121 14.20 0.39 10.09
C SER A 121 13.89 -0.72 11.10
N SER A 122 12.92 -0.45 11.96
CA SER A 122 12.32 -1.45 12.84
C SER A 122 11.60 -2.52 12.04
N VAL A 123 11.53 -3.73 12.58
CA VAL A 123 10.72 -4.83 12.04
C VAL A 123 9.35 -4.78 12.69
N LEU A 124 8.30 -4.67 11.87
CA LEU A 124 6.92 -4.84 12.30
C LEU A 124 6.47 -6.26 12.02
N GLU A 125 6.01 -6.98 13.03
CA GLU A 125 5.42 -8.31 12.87
C GLU A 125 3.99 -8.32 13.37
N ILE A 126 3.07 -8.83 12.56
CA ILE A 126 1.66 -9.00 12.88
C ILE A 126 1.34 -10.49 12.77
N ARG A 127 0.82 -11.08 13.84
CA ARG A 127 0.46 -12.49 13.92
C ARG A 127 -1.04 -12.62 14.15
N LEU A 128 -1.67 -13.56 13.48
CA LEU A 128 -2.98 -14.06 13.88
C LEU A 128 -2.82 -14.81 15.20
N ALA A 129 -3.71 -14.51 16.13
CA ALA A 129 -3.74 -15.21 17.40
C ALA A 129 -4.19 -16.67 17.22
N MET A 130 -3.72 -17.55 18.09
CA MET A 130 -4.11 -18.95 18.03
C MET A 130 -5.54 -19.14 18.57
N PRO A 131 -6.26 -20.22 18.17
CA PRO A 131 -7.58 -20.50 18.70
C PRO A 131 -7.57 -20.57 20.23
N GLY A 132 -8.31 -19.69 20.90
CA GLY A 132 -8.41 -19.61 22.37
C GLY A 132 -7.77 -18.37 23.01
N GLU A 133 -7.12 -17.51 22.22
CA GLU A 133 -6.59 -16.22 22.67
C GLU A 133 -7.65 -15.10 22.53
N GLN A 134 -7.64 -14.10 23.42
CA GLN A 134 -8.70 -13.07 23.49
C GLN A 134 -8.61 -12.04 22.35
N ASP A 135 -7.39 -11.67 21.96
CA ASP A 135 -7.15 -10.75 20.86
C ASP A 135 -7.03 -11.50 19.55
N LEU A 136 -7.59 -10.98 18.45
CA LEU A 136 -7.52 -11.62 17.13
C LEU A 136 -6.12 -11.53 16.51
N ILE A 137 -5.34 -10.52 16.90
CA ILE A 137 -4.01 -10.24 16.38
C ILE A 137 -3.05 -9.85 17.49
N SER A 138 -1.81 -10.31 17.40
CA SER A 138 -0.69 -9.82 18.22
C SER A 138 0.31 -9.11 17.33
N ILE A 139 0.79 -7.95 17.79
CA ILE A 139 1.68 -7.08 17.04
C ILE A 139 2.98 -6.92 17.82
N TYR A 140 4.10 -6.99 17.11
CA TYR A 140 5.43 -6.86 17.67
C TYR A 140 6.23 -5.84 16.87
N GLN A 141 7.03 -5.05 17.57
CA GLN A 141 8.05 -4.19 17.01
C GLN A 141 9.40 -4.70 17.49
N ASP A 142 10.30 -5.04 16.57
CA ASP A 142 11.66 -5.53 16.90
C ASP A 142 11.66 -6.72 17.88
N SER A 143 10.69 -7.63 17.71
CA SER A 143 10.42 -8.80 18.57
C SER A 143 9.80 -8.50 19.95
N GLU A 144 9.55 -7.23 20.28
CA GLU A 144 8.88 -6.84 21.52
C GLU A 144 7.40 -6.55 21.30
N PRO A 145 6.49 -6.90 22.24
CA PRO A 145 5.07 -6.63 22.10
C PRO A 145 4.79 -5.13 21.88
N PHE A 146 4.00 -4.82 20.87
CA PHE A 146 3.68 -3.45 20.47
C PHE A 146 2.16 -3.22 20.42
N SER A 147 1.70 -2.15 21.08
CA SER A 147 0.30 -1.74 21.05
C SER A 147 0.11 -0.58 20.09
N LEU A 148 -0.74 -0.77 19.07
CA LEU A 148 -1.12 0.32 18.17
C LEU A 148 -1.88 1.41 18.91
N GLY A 149 -1.61 2.66 18.53
CA GLY A 149 -2.42 3.81 18.89
C GLY A 149 -3.84 3.75 18.32
N THR A 150 -4.66 4.75 18.65
CA THR A 150 -6.08 4.80 18.28
C THR A 150 -6.35 4.89 16.79
N SER A 151 -5.45 5.52 16.01
CA SER A 151 -5.60 5.66 14.56
C SER A 151 -4.27 5.52 13.81
N THR A 152 -3.17 5.99 14.38
CA THR A 152 -1.86 5.97 13.72
C THR A 152 -0.77 5.63 14.72
N SER A 153 0.24 4.90 14.27
CA SER A 153 1.45 4.58 15.03
C SER A 153 2.67 4.76 14.13
N GLN A 154 3.64 5.54 14.61
CA GLN A 154 4.86 5.84 13.88
C GLN A 154 5.96 4.88 14.30
N LEU A 155 6.56 4.21 13.33
CA LEU A 155 7.81 3.45 13.45
C LEU A 155 8.93 4.26 12.79
N SER A 156 10.18 3.81 12.95
CA SER A 156 11.38 4.49 12.45
C SER A 156 11.29 4.93 10.98
N GLU A 157 10.77 4.06 10.11
CA GLU A 157 10.59 4.33 8.66
C GLU A 157 9.25 3.82 8.11
N MET A 158 8.29 3.52 8.98
CA MET A 158 6.96 3.03 8.60
C MET A 158 5.88 3.74 9.41
N ILE A 159 4.71 3.92 8.82
CA ILE A 159 3.53 4.48 9.48
C ILE A 159 2.42 3.43 9.41
N VAL A 160 1.93 3.00 10.57
CA VAL A 160 0.81 2.07 10.65
C VAL A 160 -0.46 2.84 10.94
N TYR A 161 -1.42 2.74 10.03
CA TYR A 161 -2.77 3.25 10.19
C TYR A 161 -3.70 2.11 10.56
N LYS A 162 -4.41 2.28 11.67
CA LYS A 162 -5.49 1.39 12.08
C LYS A 162 -6.80 1.96 11.55
N ASN A 163 -7.33 1.34 10.50
CA ASN A 163 -8.60 1.76 9.93
C ASN A 163 -9.74 1.16 10.76
N PRO A 164 -10.72 1.98 11.20
CA PRO A 164 -11.89 1.47 11.88
C PRO A 164 -12.71 0.63 10.91
N SER A 165 -12.88 -0.65 11.23
CA SER A 165 -13.70 -1.53 10.41
C SER A 165 -15.12 -1.66 10.97
N GLN A 166 -16.07 -1.84 10.07
CA GLN A 166 -17.42 -2.29 10.38
C GLN A 166 -17.39 -3.84 10.39
N ASN A 167 -17.99 -4.48 11.40
CA ASN A 167 -18.11 -5.94 11.54
C ASN A 167 -16.87 -6.71 12.07
N GLY A 168 -16.14 -6.14 13.03
CA GLY A 168 -15.17 -6.91 13.84
C GLY A 168 -13.89 -7.35 13.11
N THR A 169 -13.67 -6.92 11.88
CA THR A 169 -12.37 -7.04 11.22
C THR A 169 -11.44 -5.91 11.66
N THR A 170 -10.13 -6.09 11.53
CA THR A 170 -9.16 -5.00 11.75
C THR A 170 -8.37 -4.84 10.47
N GLU A 171 -8.41 -3.66 9.89
CA GLU A 171 -7.62 -3.31 8.72
C GLU A 171 -6.45 -2.43 9.14
N LEU A 172 -5.25 -2.84 8.77
CA LEU A 172 -4.01 -2.11 9.02
C LEU A 172 -3.40 -1.73 7.67
N THR A 173 -3.15 -0.43 7.48
CA THR A 173 -2.38 0.08 6.34
C THR A 173 -0.99 0.45 6.84
N VAL A 174 0.05 -0.10 6.23
CA VAL A 174 1.45 0.25 6.53
C VAL A 174 2.00 1.04 5.34
N VAL A 175 2.51 2.24 5.59
CA VAL A 175 3.09 3.15 4.58
C VAL A 175 4.54 3.44 4.91
#